data_AF-A0AA96QQK2-F1
#
_entry.id   AF-A0AA96QQK2-F1
#
_cell.length_a   1.000
_cell.length_b   1.000
_cell.length_c   1.000
_cell.angle_alpha   90.00
_cell.angle_beta   90.00
_cell.angle_gamma   90.00
#
_symmetry.space_group_name_H-M   'P 1'
#
loop_
_entity.id
_entity.type
_entity.pdbx_description
1 polymer ?
#
loop_
_entity_poly.entity_id
_entity_poly.type
_entity_poly.pdbx_seq_one_letter_code
_entity_poly.pdbx_strand_id
1 'polypeptide(L)' 'MRTDVTPNGGLDPVWTYRNAHIEDFTTFMADRAGVERWKSTFGLYLGDVVGTPTPGRLGLRPGA' A
#
# COMPACT_ATOMS: atom_id res chain seq x y z
N MET A 1 9.52 -3.86 12.93
CA MET A 1 8.29 -4.12 13.72
C MET A 1 8.71 -4.68 15.08
N ARG A 2 7.93 -4.43 16.14
CA ARG A 2 8.20 -4.96 17.48
C ARG A 2 7.72 -6.40 17.57
N THR A 3 8.59 -7.33 17.95
CA THR A 3 8.26 -8.74 18.18
C THR A 3 7.90 -9.04 19.64
N ASP A 4 8.09 -8.06 20.52
CA ASP A 4 7.85 -8.09 21.96
C ASP A 4 6.48 -7.50 22.36
N VAL A 5 5.62 -7.20 21.38
CA VAL A 5 4.25 -6.70 21.61
C VAL A 5 3.26 -7.78 21.20
N THR A 6 2.46 -8.24 22.14
CA THR A 6 1.37 -9.20 21.88
C THR A 6 0.24 -8.51 21.09
N PRO A 7 -0.15 -9.04 19.92
CA PRO A 7 -1.29 -8.51 19.18
C PRO A 7 -2.60 -8.63 19.96
N ASN A 8 -3.52 -7.70 19.73
CA ASN A 8 -4.81 -7.67 20.43
C ASN A 8 -5.72 -8.84 19.99
N GLY A 9 -6.63 -9.28 20.87
CA GLY A 9 -7.77 -10.11 20.50
C GLY A 9 -7.42 -11.53 20.03
N GLY A 10 -6.28 -12.09 20.46
CA GLY A 10 -5.87 -13.44 20.06
C GLY A 10 -5.38 -13.53 18.62
N LEU A 11 -5.07 -12.39 18.00
CA LEU A 11 -4.41 -12.36 16.70
C LEU A 11 -2.96 -12.80 16.82
N ASP A 12 -2.45 -13.41 15.75
CA ASP A 12 -1.04 -13.66 15.59
C ASP A 12 -0.34 -12.42 15.04
N PRO A 13 0.99 -12.31 15.16
CA PRO A 13 1.73 -11.23 14.53
C PRO A 13 1.53 -11.23 13.01
N VAL A 14 1.43 -10.05 12.39
CA VAL A 14 1.03 -9.93 10.97
C VAL A 14 1.87 -10.77 9.99
N TRP A 15 3.15 -11.01 10.31
CA TRP A 15 4.08 -11.79 9.49
C TRP A 15 3.88 -13.30 9.56
N THR A 16 3.04 -13.82 10.46
CA THR A 16 2.72 -15.27 10.51
C THR A 16 1.63 -15.65 9.50
N TYR A 17 0.82 -14.69 9.05
CA TYR A 17 -0.26 -14.92 8.11
C TYR A 17 0.28 -15.09 6.69
N ARG A 18 0.41 -16.33 6.24
CA ARG A 18 0.88 -16.65 4.88
C ARG A 18 0.03 -15.99 3.78
N ASN A 19 -1.27 -15.86 4.01
CA ASN A 19 -2.21 -15.23 3.08
C ASN A 19 -2.14 -13.68 3.07
N ALA A 20 -1.32 -13.07 3.94
CA ALA A 20 -1.11 -11.63 3.94
C ALA A 20 -0.03 -11.19 2.94
N HIS A 21 0.84 -12.11 2.49
CA HIS A 21 1.82 -11.84 1.41
C HIS A 21 2.69 -10.58 1.63
N ILE A 22 3.09 -10.33 2.89
CA ILE A 22 3.78 -9.08 3.29
C ILE A 22 5.09 -8.87 2.52
N GLU A 23 5.86 -9.93 2.30
CA GLU A 23 7.11 -9.86 1.53
C GLU A 23 6.84 -9.67 0.03
N ASP A 24 5.85 -10.37 -0.51
CA ASP A 24 5.50 -10.30 -1.94
C ASP A 24 5.06 -8.89 -2.36
N PHE A 25 4.42 -8.14 -1.46
CA PHE A 25 4.07 -6.74 -1.74
C PHE A 25 5.31 -5.87 -1.99
N THR A 26 6.40 -6.11 -1.25
CA THR A 26 7.67 -5.38 -1.46
C THR A 26 8.27 -5.74 -2.82
N THR A 27 8.25 -7.03 -3.18
CA THR A 27 8.69 -7.50 -4.49
C THR A 27 7.87 -6.91 -5.62
N PHE A 28 6.54 -6.87 -5.47
CA PHE A 28 5.62 -6.24 -6.42
C PHE A 28 5.94 -4.75 -6.62
N MET A 29 6.15 -4.00 -5.53
CA MET A 29 6.43 -2.56 -5.60
C MET A 29 7.81 -2.24 -6.20
N ALA A 30 8.77 -3.17 -6.12
CA ALA A 30 10.09 -3.01 -6.73
C ALA A 30 10.03 -2.99 -8.26
N ASP A 31 9.09 -3.71 -8.88
CA ASP A 31 8.84 -3.65 -10.32
C ASP A 31 7.92 -2.48 -10.68
N ARG A 32 8.54 -1.31 -10.91
CA ARG A 32 7.79 -0.12 -11.30
C ARG A 32 7.05 -0.29 -12.63
N ALA A 33 7.59 -1.03 -13.59
CA ALA A 33 6.96 -1.22 -14.89
C ALA A 33 5.72 -2.12 -14.78
N GLY A 34 5.82 -3.21 -14.01
CA GLY A 34 4.70 -4.09 -13.70
C GLY A 34 3.57 -3.36 -12.98
N VAL A 35 3.89 -2.56 -11.95
CA VAL A 35 2.89 -1.76 -11.21
C VAL A 35 2.17 -0.77 -12.12
N GLU A 36 2.87 -0.05 -12.99
CA GLU A 36 2.23 0.89 -13.90
C GLU A 36 1.33 0.20 -14.93
N ARG A 37 1.72 -0.98 -15.43
CA ARG A 37 0.85 -1.78 -16.31
C ARG A 37 -0.45 -2.16 -15.61
N TRP A 38 -0.38 -2.64 -14.37
CA TRP A 38 -1.58 -2.96 -13.57
C TRP A 38 -2.46 -1.74 -13.32
N LYS A 39 -1.87 -0.58 -13.00
CA LYS A 39 -2.60 0.68 -12.83
C LYS A 39 -3.31 1.09 -14.11
N SER A 40 -2.65 1.00 -15.27
CA SER A 40 -3.28 1.27 -16.57
C SER A 40 -4.44 0.32 -16.84
N THR A 41 -4.28 -0.97 -16.55
CA THR A 41 -5.38 -1.95 -16.66
C THR A 41 -6.54 -1.55 -15.75
N PHE A 42 -6.31 -1.18 -14.49
CA PHE A 42 -7.37 -0.73 -13.60
C PHE A 42 -8.07 0.54 -14.09
N GLY A 43 -7.33 1.49 -14.69
CA GLY A 43 -7.92 2.68 -15.31
C GLY A 43 -8.93 2.34 -16.40
N LEU A 44 -8.70 1.27 -17.17
CA LEU A 44 -9.66 0.81 -18.19
C LEU A 44 -10.98 0.31 -17.59
N TYR A 45 -10.97 -0.24 -16.38
CA TYR A 45 -12.15 -0.85 -15.76
C TYR A 45 -12.84 0.06 -14.73
N LEU A 46 -12.08 0.90 -14.04
CA LEU A 46 -12.56 1.74 -12.93
C LEU A 46 -12.69 3.22 -13.32
N GLY A 47 -12.17 3.61 -14.48
CA GLY A 47 -12.06 4.99 -14.90
C GLY A 47 -10.93 5.75 -14.19
N ASP A 48 -10.79 7.02 -14.53
CA ASP A 48 -9.81 7.90 -13.90
C ASP A 48 -10.20 8.21 -12.44
N VAL A 49 -9.18 8.42 -11.60
CA VAL A 49 -9.39 8.84 -10.21
C VAL A 49 -9.94 10.27 -10.19
N VAL A 50 -11.15 10.42 -9.64
CA VAL A 50 -11.84 11.71 -9.50
C VAL A 50 -11.85 12.19 -8.06
N GLY A 51 -11.97 13.51 -7.87
CA GLY A 51 -12.01 14.16 -6.56
C GLY A 51 -10.67 14.78 -6.13
N THR A 52 -10.71 15.58 -5.07
CA THR A 52 -9.49 16.16 -4.49
C THR A 52 -8.73 15.10 -3.69
N PRO A 53 -7.38 15.14 -3.67
CA PRO A 53 -6.61 14.27 -2.78
C PRO A 53 -7.03 14.51 -1.33
N THR A 54 -7.33 13.45 -0.57
CA THR A 54 -7.76 13.54 0.84
C THR A 54 -6.78 14.33 1.72
N PRO A 55 -5.44 14.22 1.54
CA PRO A 55 -4.48 15.06 2.28
C PRO A 55 -4.41 16.53 1.81
N GLY A 56 -5.17 16.93 0.80
CA GLY A 56 -5.03 18.22 0.12
C GLY A 56 -3.81 18.30 -0.80
N ARG A 57 -3.31 19.52 -1.04
CA ARG A 57 -2.08 19.77 -1.79
C ARG A 57 -1.01 20.33 -0.85
N LEU A 58 -0.05 19.48 -0.46
CA LEU A 58 0.99 19.82 0.52
C LEU A 58 2.15 20.66 -0.05
N GLY A 59 2.37 20.64 -1.37
CA GLY A 59 3.49 21.34 -2.00
C GLY A 59 4.85 20.74 -1.66
N LEU A 60 5.93 21.49 -1.92
CA LEU A 60 7.31 21.01 -1.79
C LEU A 60 7.86 21.10 -0.35
N ARG A 61 7.30 21.96 0.50
CA ARG A 61 7.77 22.23 1.87
C ARG A 61 6.61 22.30 2.86
N PRO A 62 5.92 21.18 3.13
CA PRO A 62 4.87 21.15 4.14
C PRO A 62 5.47 21.37 5.54
N GLY A 63 4.95 22.36 6.27
CA GLY A 63 5.33 22.65 7.66
C GLY A 63 6.64 23.43 7.88
N ALA A 64 7.26 23.96 6.82
CA ALA A 64 8.38 24.91 6.91
C ALA A 64 7.91 26.33 7.27
#